data_AF-A2BMZ7-F1
#
_entry.id   AF-A2BMZ7-F1
#
_cell.length_a   1.000
_cell.length_b   1.000
_cell.length_c   1.000
_cell.angle_alpha   90.00
_cell.angle_beta   90.00
_cell.angle_gamma   90.00
#
_symmetry.space_group_name_H-M   'P 1'
#
loop_
_entity.id
_entity.type
_entity.pdbx_description
1 polymer ?
#
loop_
_entity_poly.entity_id
_entity_poly.type
_entity_poly.pdbx_seq_one_letter_code
_entity_poly.pdbx_strand_id
1 'polypeptide(L)'
;MLEVDHSLARVVYVTGEGRLANLSSAASVVVTVLLAAALSGSLRATLYILLMFTVLTLILYMARRLFTRGVEAKLKEIIASMSSSTLTFAEIIEAEIGKLVSRGFWARLSGYQRTVEFHPEQKTRLDKLVLEQKQFLTVIGSDGSGVLQLPAVKLRKRGYEDVIVAYAAPGLFRVEPDSFNVLTGDDYVEVSFEREARHLSGTVTALLTKARKVTVELVYESGKQHRVKLFSGRESRRIEYMGLTEPLVIIGPVKAVTPLVLKEKLKLKNTLLAGYGEFKLRIVLHMPRGRRITKAFTLRLKPLQR
;
A
#
# COMPACT_ATOMS: atom_id res chain seq x y z
N MET A 1 -20.62 -9.83 28.31
CA MET A 1 -19.33 -9.28 27.81
C MET A 1 -19.65 -8.67 26.45
N LEU A 2 -19.80 -7.34 26.41
CA LEU A 2 -20.22 -6.60 25.22
C LEU A 2 -19.05 -6.62 24.23
N GLU A 3 -19.16 -7.45 23.20
CA GLU A 3 -18.19 -7.51 22.11
C GLU A 3 -18.38 -6.25 21.27
N VAL A 4 -17.37 -5.39 21.33
CA VAL A 4 -17.37 -4.09 20.68
C VAL A 4 -17.23 -4.32 19.18
N ASP A 5 -18.33 -4.14 18.45
CA ASP A 5 -18.36 -4.18 16.98
C ASP A 5 -17.68 -2.90 16.43
N HIS A 6 -16.36 -2.98 16.33
CA HIS A 6 -15.52 -1.99 15.69
C HIS A 6 -14.91 -2.59 14.42
N SER A 7 -15.57 -2.40 13.29
CA SER A 7 -14.94 -1.79 12.09
C SER A 7 -15.85 -1.95 10.87
N LEU A 8 -16.40 -0.84 10.40
CA LEU A 8 -16.81 -0.74 9.01
C LEU A 8 -15.55 -0.96 8.15
N ALA A 9 -15.65 -1.73 7.07
CA ALA A 9 -14.54 -1.86 6.14
C ALA A 9 -14.12 -0.45 5.65
N ARG A 10 -12.81 -0.22 5.53
CA ARG A 10 -12.30 1.04 5.03
C ARG A 10 -12.33 1.05 3.51
N VAL A 11 -13.16 1.91 2.94
CA VAL A 11 -13.26 2.08 1.48
C VAL A 11 -12.33 3.17 0.99
N VAL A 12 -11.53 2.86 -0.01
CA VAL A 12 -10.63 3.79 -0.69
C VAL A 12 -11.02 3.86 -2.17
N TYR A 13 -11.52 5.01 -2.58
CA TYR A 13 -11.74 5.31 -3.99
C TYR A 13 -10.45 5.84 -4.63
N VAL A 14 -10.03 5.12 -5.67
CA VAL A 14 -8.85 5.43 -6.46
C VAL A 14 -9.31 5.91 -7.82
N THR A 15 -8.87 7.10 -8.22
CA THR A 15 -9.17 7.66 -9.53
C THR A 15 -7.93 7.54 -10.41
N GLY A 16 -8.12 7.19 -11.69
CA GLY A 16 -7.03 7.14 -12.64
C GLY A 16 -6.41 8.51 -12.82
N GLU A 17 -5.08 8.56 -12.83
CA GLU A 17 -4.38 9.68 -13.44
C GLU A 17 -4.70 9.65 -14.94
N GLY A 18 -5.62 10.51 -15.37
CA GLY A 18 -5.78 10.81 -16.79
C GLY A 18 -4.41 11.16 -17.36
N ARG A 19 -4.12 10.63 -18.56
CA ARG A 19 -2.91 10.85 -19.37
C ARG A 19 -2.53 12.36 -19.48
N LEU A 20 -1.91 12.91 -18.45
CA LEU A 20 -1.40 14.28 -18.41
C LEU A 20 0.07 14.32 -17.97
N ALA A 21 0.80 13.23 -18.21
CA ALA A 21 2.26 13.18 -18.13
C ALA A 21 2.97 14.19 -19.06
N ASN A 22 2.22 14.93 -19.90
CA ASN A 22 2.75 15.99 -20.75
C ASN A 22 2.83 17.37 -20.04
N LEU A 23 2.43 17.49 -18.77
CA LEU A 23 2.54 18.75 -18.03
C LEU A 23 4.00 19.21 -17.82
N SER A 24 4.97 18.30 -17.77
CA SER A 24 6.39 18.66 -17.70
C SER A 24 6.88 19.30 -18.99
N SER A 25 6.44 18.79 -20.15
CA SER A 25 6.72 19.41 -21.45
C SER A 25 6.07 20.78 -21.59
N ALA A 26 4.82 20.94 -21.12
CA ALA A 26 4.13 22.23 -21.10
C ALA A 26 4.84 23.25 -20.18
N ALA A 27 5.31 22.83 -19.02
CA ALA A 27 6.07 23.69 -18.11
C ALA A 27 7.40 24.16 -18.73
N SER A 28 8.11 23.29 -19.46
CA SER A 28 9.35 23.67 -20.15
C SER A 28 9.13 24.68 -21.28
N VAL A 29 8.03 24.54 -22.05
CA VAL A 29 7.65 25.52 -23.08
C VAL A 29 7.32 26.88 -22.44
N VAL A 30 6.63 26.88 -21.31
CA VAL A 30 6.23 28.11 -20.60
C VAL A 30 7.41 28.84 -20.01
N VAL A 31 8.38 28.13 -19.42
CA VAL A 31 9.64 28.73 -18.94
C VAL A 31 10.41 29.36 -20.11
N THR A 32 10.44 28.70 -21.27
CA THR A 32 11.12 29.20 -22.47
C THR A 32 10.44 30.46 -23.03
N VAL A 33 9.10 30.48 -23.07
CA VAL A 33 8.30 31.63 -23.52
C VAL A 33 8.39 32.80 -22.54
N LEU A 34 8.39 32.55 -21.23
CA LEU A 34 8.58 33.58 -20.21
C LEU A 34 10.00 34.17 -20.24
N LEU A 35 11.03 33.37 -20.48
CA LEU A 35 12.39 33.87 -20.69
C LEU A 35 12.48 34.76 -21.93
N ALA A 36 11.90 34.33 -23.05
CA ALA A 36 11.88 35.10 -24.30
C ALA A 36 11.09 36.43 -24.14
N ALA A 37 9.96 36.41 -23.44
CA ALA A 37 9.17 37.61 -23.15
C ALA A 37 9.89 38.57 -22.19
N ALA A 38 10.56 38.05 -21.15
CA ALA A 38 11.38 38.86 -20.25
C ALA A 38 12.56 39.53 -20.96
N LEU A 39 13.21 38.82 -21.89
CA LEU A 39 14.28 39.35 -22.75
C LEU A 39 13.79 40.45 -23.71
N SER A 40 12.50 40.44 -24.09
CA SER A 40 11.90 41.46 -24.97
C SER A 40 11.58 42.80 -24.28
N GLY A 41 11.75 42.91 -22.95
CA GLY A 41 11.52 44.14 -22.18
C GLY A 41 10.05 44.57 -22.04
N SER A 42 9.11 43.81 -22.59
CA SER A 42 7.68 44.14 -22.57
C SER A 42 6.97 43.54 -21.34
N LEU A 43 7.02 44.28 -20.22
CA LEU A 43 6.36 43.92 -18.95
C LEU A 43 4.88 43.48 -19.13
N ARG A 44 4.16 44.11 -20.06
CA ARG A 44 2.76 43.77 -20.38
C ARG A 44 2.61 42.37 -21.01
N ALA A 45 3.52 41.97 -21.89
CA ALA A 45 3.46 40.66 -22.54
C ALA A 45 3.77 39.54 -21.54
N THR A 46 4.77 39.74 -20.67
CA THR A 46 5.12 38.78 -19.62
C THR A 46 3.95 38.56 -18.65
N LEU A 47 3.27 39.64 -18.25
CA LEU A 47 2.13 39.57 -17.33
C LEU A 47 0.92 38.87 -17.97
N TYR A 48 0.67 39.10 -19.27
CA TYR A 48 -0.39 38.42 -20.02
C TYR A 48 -0.13 36.91 -20.17
N ILE A 49 1.11 36.52 -20.49
CA ILE A 49 1.50 35.10 -20.59
C ILE A 49 1.34 34.39 -19.24
N LEU A 50 1.77 35.02 -18.15
CA LEU A 50 1.60 34.48 -16.79
C LEU A 50 0.12 34.29 -16.45
N LEU A 51 -0.72 35.29 -16.74
CA LEU A 51 -2.17 35.22 -16.51
C LEU A 51 -2.80 34.06 -17.30
N MET A 52 -2.54 33.94 -18.60
CA MET A 52 -3.05 32.84 -19.43
C MET A 52 -2.63 31.47 -18.88
N PHE A 53 -1.41 31.34 -18.37
CA PHE A 53 -0.96 30.08 -17.79
C PHE A 53 -1.61 29.77 -16.44
N THR A 54 -1.80 30.77 -15.58
CA THR A 54 -2.55 30.58 -14.32
C THR A 54 -4.01 30.18 -14.58
N VAL A 55 -4.64 30.77 -15.60
CA VAL A 55 -5.99 30.39 -16.02
C VAL A 55 -6.02 28.98 -16.60
N LEU A 56 -5.07 28.61 -17.47
CA LEU A 56 -4.98 27.28 -18.05
C LEU A 56 -4.74 26.21 -16.97
N THR A 57 -3.82 26.45 -16.04
CA THR A 57 -3.56 25.53 -14.91
C THR A 57 -4.78 25.41 -14.00
N LEU A 58 -5.50 26.50 -13.75
CA LEU A 58 -6.76 26.47 -13.00
C LEU A 58 -7.86 25.69 -13.74
N ILE A 59 -8.00 25.86 -15.07
CA ILE A 59 -8.95 25.11 -15.89
C ILE A 59 -8.60 23.61 -15.87
N LEU A 60 -7.33 23.26 -16.06
CA LEU A 60 -6.86 21.87 -15.99
C LEU A 60 -7.09 21.27 -14.60
N TYR A 61 -6.85 22.04 -13.54
CA TYR A 61 -7.14 21.64 -12.16
C TYR A 61 -8.64 21.42 -11.92
N MET A 62 -9.48 22.35 -12.38
CA MET A 62 -10.95 22.26 -12.29
C MET A 62 -11.47 21.07 -13.09
N ALA A 63 -10.99 20.87 -14.32
CA ALA A 63 -11.34 19.73 -15.15
C ALA A 63 -10.96 18.40 -14.48
N ARG A 64 -9.75 18.30 -13.90
CA ARG A 64 -9.32 17.13 -13.11
C ARG A 64 -10.23 16.89 -11.91
N ARG A 65 -10.60 17.95 -11.19
CA ARG A 65 -11.49 17.88 -10.02
C ARG A 65 -12.91 17.43 -10.40
N LEU A 66 -13.43 17.88 -11.54
CA LEU A 66 -14.75 17.48 -12.03
C LEU A 66 -14.75 16.02 -12.52
N PHE A 67 -13.72 15.59 -13.25
CA PHE A 67 -13.61 14.21 -13.74
C PHE A 67 -13.50 13.20 -12.59
N THR A 68 -12.67 13.51 -11.59
CA THR A 68 -12.50 12.64 -10.41
C THR A 68 -13.78 12.52 -9.59
N ARG A 69 -14.52 13.62 -9.40
CA ARG A 69 -15.83 13.60 -8.74
C ARG A 69 -16.87 12.81 -9.53
N GLY A 70 -16.89 12.93 -10.85
CA GLY A 70 -17.81 12.18 -11.70
C GLY A 70 -17.60 10.66 -11.64
N VAL A 71 -16.35 10.21 -11.64
CA VAL A 71 -16.02 8.78 -11.48
C VAL A 71 -16.37 8.29 -10.08
N GLU A 72 -16.04 9.04 -9.03
CA GLU A 72 -16.38 8.66 -7.66
C GLU A 72 -17.89 8.59 -7.43
N ALA A 73 -18.66 9.55 -7.96
CA ALA A 73 -20.11 9.56 -7.87
C ALA A 73 -20.73 8.36 -8.61
N LYS A 74 -20.27 8.07 -9.83
CA LYS A 74 -20.71 6.91 -10.61
C LYS A 74 -20.31 5.57 -9.98
N LEU A 75 -19.20 5.51 -9.26
CA LEU A 75 -18.78 4.33 -8.51
C LEU A 75 -19.64 4.13 -7.26
N LYS A 76 -20.01 5.21 -6.57
CA LYS A 76 -20.95 5.17 -5.44
C LYS A 76 -22.35 4.77 -5.87
N GLU A 77 -22.77 5.12 -7.07
CA GLU A 77 -24.07 4.71 -7.62
C GLU A 77 -24.19 3.19 -7.83
N ILE A 78 -23.09 2.53 -8.21
CA ILE A 78 -23.06 1.06 -8.35
C ILE A 78 -23.12 0.34 -7.01
N ILE A 79 -22.52 0.93 -5.97
CA ILE A 79 -22.38 0.31 -4.67
C ILE A 79 -23.56 0.76 -3.81
N ALA A 80 -24.58 -0.09 -3.69
CA ALA A 80 -25.77 0.21 -2.92
C ALA A 80 -25.45 0.35 -1.43
N SER A 81 -24.64 -0.57 -0.90
CA SER A 81 -24.24 -0.55 0.50
C SER A 81 -22.99 -1.38 0.73
N MET A 82 -22.33 -1.14 1.85
CA MET A 82 -21.23 -1.97 2.30
C MET A 82 -21.36 -2.22 3.79
N SER A 83 -21.38 -3.50 4.18
CA SER A 83 -21.26 -3.96 5.56
C SER A 83 -19.79 -4.25 5.88
N SER A 84 -19.48 -4.73 7.08
CA SER A 84 -18.12 -5.08 7.50
C SER A 84 -17.43 -6.13 6.61
N SER A 85 -18.21 -7.00 5.95
CA SER A 85 -17.69 -8.13 5.18
C SER A 85 -18.36 -8.32 3.82
N THR A 86 -19.35 -7.51 3.45
CA THR A 86 -20.08 -7.67 2.19
C THR A 86 -20.26 -6.34 1.49
N LEU A 87 -19.95 -6.29 0.21
CA LEU A 87 -20.23 -5.17 -0.68
C LEU A 87 -21.42 -5.53 -1.57
N THR A 88 -22.50 -4.76 -1.49
CA THR A 88 -23.72 -5.00 -2.25
C THR A 88 -23.79 -4.05 -3.43
N PHE A 89 -24.12 -4.58 -4.59
CA PHE A 89 -24.32 -3.82 -5.81
C PHE A 89 -25.79 -3.43 -5.95
N ALA A 90 -26.07 -2.28 -6.58
CA ALA A 90 -27.43 -1.80 -6.82
C ALA A 90 -28.24 -2.70 -7.78
N GLU A 91 -27.55 -3.51 -8.57
CA GLU A 91 -28.11 -4.45 -9.55
C GLU A 91 -27.15 -5.62 -9.73
N ILE A 92 -27.59 -6.67 -10.43
CA ILE A 92 -26.73 -7.81 -10.77
C ILE A 92 -25.71 -7.38 -11.84
N ILE A 93 -24.42 -7.52 -11.54
CA ILE A 93 -23.33 -7.09 -12.43
C ILE A 93 -22.54 -8.30 -12.93
N GLU A 94 -22.26 -8.32 -14.23
CA GLU A 94 -21.29 -9.24 -14.81
C GLU A 94 -19.87 -8.86 -14.38
N ALA A 95 -19.13 -9.82 -13.83
CA ALA A 95 -17.84 -9.57 -13.24
C ALA A 95 -16.86 -10.73 -13.45
N GLU A 96 -15.57 -10.42 -13.35
CA GLU A 96 -14.48 -11.39 -13.30
C GLU A 96 -13.84 -11.35 -11.92
N ILE A 97 -13.83 -12.49 -11.23
CA ILE A 97 -13.10 -12.69 -9.98
C ILE A 97 -11.68 -13.11 -10.35
N GLY A 98 -10.70 -12.57 -9.63
CA GLY A 98 -9.30 -12.93 -9.81
C GLY A 98 -8.38 -12.22 -8.83
N LYS A 99 -7.13 -12.00 -9.24
CA LYS A 99 -6.09 -11.38 -8.43
C LYS A 99 -5.52 -10.15 -9.12
N LEU A 100 -5.45 -9.06 -8.37
CA LEU A 100 -4.75 -7.85 -8.78
C LEU A 100 -3.31 -7.91 -8.26
N VAL A 101 -2.35 -7.80 -9.17
CA VAL A 101 -0.93 -7.64 -8.83
C VAL A 101 -0.48 -6.25 -9.28
N SER A 102 -0.01 -5.45 -8.33
CA SER A 102 0.47 -4.10 -8.59
C SER A 102 1.84 -3.92 -7.97
N ARG A 103 2.82 -3.49 -8.77
CA ARG A 103 4.18 -3.19 -8.33
C ARG A 103 4.49 -1.75 -8.67
N GLY A 104 5.16 -1.06 -7.75
CA GLY A 104 5.59 0.31 -7.95
C GLY A 104 6.97 0.57 -7.38
N PHE A 105 7.81 1.31 -8.10
CA PHE A 105 9.15 1.66 -7.65
C PHE A 105 9.63 2.97 -8.27
N TRP A 106 10.61 3.60 -7.63
CA TRP A 106 11.25 4.80 -8.14
C TRP A 106 12.46 4.44 -8.99
N ALA A 107 12.40 4.74 -10.29
CA ALA A 107 13.54 4.67 -11.18
C ALA A 107 14.34 5.97 -11.10
N ARG A 108 15.69 5.87 -11.06
CA ARG A 108 16.59 7.00 -10.81
C ARG A 108 16.41 8.18 -11.79
N LEU A 109 16.00 7.91 -13.03
CA LEU A 109 15.86 8.92 -14.10
C LEU A 109 14.45 9.02 -14.69
N SER A 110 13.60 8.00 -14.50
CA SER A 110 12.29 7.90 -15.16
C SER A 110 11.10 8.15 -14.22
N GLY A 111 11.37 8.57 -12.97
CA GLY A 111 10.35 8.79 -11.96
C GLY A 111 9.71 7.50 -11.44
N TYR A 112 8.47 7.59 -10.98
CA TYR A 112 7.73 6.45 -10.45
C TYR A 112 7.26 5.54 -11.59
N GLN A 113 7.79 4.31 -11.62
CA GLN A 113 7.35 3.27 -12.53
C GLN A 113 6.37 2.34 -11.82
N ARG A 114 5.36 1.90 -12.56
CA ARG A 114 4.30 1.01 -12.07
C ARG A 114 3.96 -0.06 -13.09
N THR A 115 3.71 -1.27 -12.59
CA THR A 115 3.14 -2.38 -13.35
C THR A 115 1.89 -2.82 -12.62
N VAL A 116 0.75 -2.87 -13.33
CA VAL A 116 -0.53 -3.28 -12.75
C VAL A 116 -1.20 -4.27 -13.68
N GLU A 117 -1.43 -5.47 -13.16
CA GLU A 117 -1.93 -6.64 -13.86
C GLU A 117 -3.10 -7.23 -13.09
N PHE A 118 -4.15 -7.63 -13.81
CA PHE A 118 -5.26 -8.37 -13.26
C PHE A 118 -5.28 -9.75 -13.89
N HIS A 119 -5.21 -10.79 -13.06
CA HIS A 119 -5.25 -12.18 -13.48
C HIS A 119 -6.65 -12.73 -13.21
N PRO A 120 -7.51 -12.85 -14.24
CA PRO A 120 -8.86 -13.39 -14.07
C PRO A 120 -8.78 -14.90 -13.75
N GLU A 121 -9.61 -15.34 -12.82
CA GLU A 121 -9.75 -16.75 -12.44
C GLU A 121 -11.13 -17.29 -12.84
N GLN A 122 -12.19 -16.50 -12.66
CA GLN A 122 -13.57 -16.93 -12.94
C GLN A 122 -14.45 -15.77 -13.43
N LYS A 123 -15.35 -16.05 -14.38
CA LYS A 123 -16.45 -15.15 -14.76
C LYS A 123 -17.71 -15.48 -13.98
N THR A 124 -18.42 -14.47 -13.51
CA THR A 124 -19.62 -14.63 -12.70
C THR A 124 -20.58 -13.45 -12.84
N ARG A 125 -21.76 -13.56 -12.23
CA ARG A 125 -22.73 -12.49 -12.04
C ARG A 125 -22.93 -12.30 -10.54
N LEU A 126 -22.77 -11.06 -10.07
CA LEU A 126 -22.78 -10.74 -8.64
C LEU A 126 -23.77 -9.61 -8.37
N ASP A 127 -24.69 -9.85 -7.43
CA ASP A 127 -25.44 -8.84 -6.69
C ASP A 127 -24.71 -8.42 -5.40
N LYS A 128 -23.87 -9.31 -4.86
CA LYS A 128 -23.03 -9.08 -3.68
C LYS A 128 -21.64 -9.68 -3.82
N LEU A 129 -20.67 -9.05 -3.17
CA LEU A 129 -19.30 -9.52 -3.02
C LEU A 129 -18.99 -9.71 -1.53
N VAL A 130 -18.75 -10.97 -1.14
CA VAL A 130 -18.29 -11.30 0.21
C VAL A 130 -16.76 -11.14 0.27
N LEU A 131 -16.27 -10.36 1.23
CA LEU A 131 -14.86 -10.11 1.49
C LEU A 131 -14.25 -11.30 2.24
N GLU A 132 -14.12 -12.42 1.54
CA GLU A 132 -13.54 -13.65 2.10
C GLU A 132 -12.08 -13.42 2.54
N GLN A 133 -11.64 -14.14 3.59
CA GLN A 133 -10.24 -14.11 4.08
C GLN A 133 -9.32 -14.89 3.13
N LYS A 134 -9.15 -14.37 1.92
CA LYS A 134 -8.24 -14.89 0.90
C LYS A 134 -6.83 -14.39 1.13
N GLN A 135 -5.86 -15.12 0.57
CA GLN A 135 -4.46 -14.71 0.59
C GLN A 135 -4.29 -13.35 -0.11
N PHE A 136 -3.73 -12.37 0.61
CA PHE A 136 -3.34 -11.07 0.10
C PHE A 136 -1.96 -10.68 0.63
N LEU A 137 -1.30 -9.74 -0.04
CA LEU A 137 -0.05 -9.12 0.38
C LEU A 137 -0.12 -7.62 0.08
N THR A 138 0.16 -6.79 1.09
CA THR A 138 0.26 -5.33 0.96
C THR A 138 1.58 -4.87 1.52
N VAL A 139 2.48 -4.48 0.64
CA VAL A 139 3.79 -3.91 0.96
C VAL A 139 3.85 -2.51 0.37
N ILE A 140 3.92 -1.50 1.23
CA ILE A 140 3.99 -0.10 0.82
C ILE A 140 5.11 0.56 1.64
N GLY A 141 6.21 0.91 0.98
CA GLY A 141 7.30 1.68 1.57
C GLY A 141 6.89 3.11 1.89
N SER A 142 7.65 3.76 2.76
CA SER A 142 7.45 5.18 3.10
C SER A 142 7.58 6.12 1.91
N ASP A 143 8.19 5.70 0.80
CA ASP A 143 8.29 6.43 -0.47
C ASP A 143 7.18 6.09 -1.47
N GLY A 144 6.27 5.17 -1.15
CA GLY A 144 5.20 4.70 -2.05
C GLY A 144 5.64 3.63 -3.06
N SER A 145 6.87 3.13 -2.96
CA SER A 145 7.27 1.89 -3.65
C SER A 145 6.71 0.66 -2.93
N GLY A 146 6.59 -0.47 -3.62
CA GLY A 146 6.18 -1.74 -3.02
C GLY A 146 5.35 -2.61 -3.94
N VAL A 147 4.61 -3.53 -3.34
CA VAL A 147 3.85 -4.59 -4.03
C VAL A 147 2.48 -4.76 -3.36
N LEU A 148 1.44 -4.83 -4.18
CA LEU A 148 0.09 -5.25 -3.80
C LEU A 148 -0.22 -6.55 -4.53
N GLN A 149 -0.69 -7.55 -3.81
CA GLN A 149 -1.31 -8.75 -4.35
C GLN A 149 -2.63 -8.94 -3.63
N LEU A 150 -3.73 -8.59 -4.30
CA LEU A 150 -5.04 -8.49 -3.67
C LEU A 150 -6.05 -9.36 -4.42
N PRO A 151 -6.91 -10.11 -3.70
CA PRO A 151 -8.18 -10.56 -4.24
C PRO A 151 -8.94 -9.40 -4.88
N ALA A 152 -9.51 -9.62 -6.05
CA ALA A 152 -10.17 -8.55 -6.77
C ALA A 152 -11.27 -9.02 -7.71
N VAL A 153 -12.22 -8.13 -7.96
CA VAL A 153 -13.34 -8.31 -8.88
C VAL A 153 -13.32 -7.19 -9.91
N LYS A 154 -13.17 -7.54 -11.19
CA LYS A 154 -13.23 -6.60 -12.31
C LYS A 154 -14.65 -6.57 -12.88
N LEU A 155 -15.26 -5.39 -12.94
CA LEU A 155 -16.60 -5.21 -13.48
C LEU A 155 -16.57 -5.25 -15.01
N ARG A 156 -17.57 -5.87 -15.64
CA ARG A 156 -17.71 -5.97 -17.11
C ARG A 156 -18.87 -5.15 -17.68
N LYS A 157 -19.65 -4.47 -16.84
CA LYS A 157 -20.75 -3.60 -17.28
C LYS A 157 -20.24 -2.46 -18.17
N ARG A 158 -20.93 -2.20 -19.29
CA ARG A 158 -20.67 -1.04 -20.17
C ARG A 158 -20.59 0.25 -19.34
N GLY A 159 -19.52 1.02 -19.54
CA GLY A 159 -19.23 2.24 -18.76
C GLY A 159 -18.38 2.02 -17.50
N TYR A 160 -18.12 0.77 -17.11
CA TYR A 160 -17.32 0.38 -15.94
C TYR A 160 -16.33 -0.75 -16.22
N GLU A 161 -16.06 -1.03 -17.49
CA GLU A 161 -15.26 -2.16 -17.98
C GLU A 161 -13.80 -2.18 -17.47
N ASP A 162 -13.32 -1.06 -16.92
CA ASP A 162 -12.00 -0.92 -16.32
C ASP A 162 -12.03 -0.74 -14.80
N VAL A 163 -13.20 -0.83 -14.16
CA VAL A 163 -13.34 -0.71 -12.72
C VAL A 163 -13.02 -2.05 -12.05
N ILE A 164 -12.20 -1.96 -11.00
CA ILE A 164 -11.89 -3.08 -10.12
C ILE A 164 -12.28 -2.74 -8.69
N VAL A 165 -12.81 -3.76 -8.01
CA VAL A 165 -12.99 -3.80 -6.56
C VAL A 165 -11.94 -4.78 -6.03
N ALA A 166 -10.81 -4.26 -5.56
CA ALA A 166 -9.76 -5.04 -4.90
C ALA A 166 -9.91 -4.93 -3.39
N TYR A 167 -9.58 -5.98 -2.63
CA TYR A 167 -9.74 -5.92 -1.18
C TYR A 167 -8.65 -6.69 -0.43
N ALA A 168 -8.43 -6.29 0.82
CA ALA A 168 -7.61 -7.00 1.80
C ALA A 168 -8.47 -7.20 3.05
N ALA A 169 -8.81 -8.45 3.34
CA ALA A 169 -9.58 -8.83 4.52
C ALA A 169 -8.64 -9.52 5.52
N PRO A 170 -8.08 -8.82 6.51
CA PRO A 170 -7.20 -9.42 7.50
C PRO A 170 -7.99 -10.42 8.36
N GLY A 171 -7.44 -11.62 8.51
CA GLY A 171 -7.97 -12.69 9.34
C GLY A 171 -6.92 -13.21 10.32
N LEU A 172 -7.24 -14.32 11.00
CA LEU A 172 -6.24 -15.04 11.79
C LEU A 172 -5.15 -15.60 10.86
N PHE A 173 -3.91 -15.56 11.33
CA PHE A 173 -2.80 -16.22 10.66
C PHE A 173 -1.99 -17.07 11.62
N ARG A 174 -1.32 -18.07 11.06
CA ARG A 174 -0.29 -18.85 11.73
C ARG A 174 1.09 -18.31 11.39
N VAL A 175 1.93 -18.16 12.41
CA VAL A 175 3.34 -17.78 12.30
C VAL A 175 4.23 -19.02 12.29
N GLU A 176 5.10 -19.17 11.29
CA GLU A 176 6.02 -20.31 11.18
C GLU A 176 7.40 -19.90 10.61
N PRO A 177 8.52 -20.20 11.29
CA PRO A 177 8.63 -20.58 12.71
C PRO A 177 8.10 -19.48 13.64
N ASP A 178 7.73 -19.87 14.86
CA ASP A 178 7.26 -18.96 15.91
C ASP A 178 8.36 -18.50 16.88
N SER A 179 9.56 -19.10 16.87
CA SER A 179 10.72 -18.58 17.61
C SER A 179 11.99 -18.53 16.77
N PHE A 180 12.82 -17.51 17.04
CA PHE A 180 14.08 -17.24 16.38
C PHE A 180 15.11 -16.79 17.40
N ASN A 181 16.29 -17.40 17.39
CA ASN A 181 17.35 -17.05 18.32
C ASN A 181 18.68 -16.70 17.61
N VAL A 182 19.43 -15.81 18.22
CA VAL A 182 20.79 -15.42 17.83
C VAL A 182 21.67 -15.50 19.05
N LEU A 183 22.67 -16.35 18.98
CA LEU A 183 23.76 -16.41 19.95
C LEU A 183 25.03 -15.88 19.26
N THR A 184 25.70 -14.91 19.87
CA THR A 184 26.99 -14.41 19.37
C THR A 184 27.91 -14.02 20.51
N GLY A 185 28.92 -14.85 20.78
CA GLY A 185 29.73 -14.72 21.99
C GLY A 185 28.84 -14.91 23.22
N ASP A 186 28.82 -13.90 24.10
CA ASP A 186 28.04 -13.89 25.34
C ASP A 186 26.71 -13.13 25.21
N ASP A 187 26.34 -12.73 23.99
CA ASP A 187 25.07 -12.07 23.70
C ASP A 187 24.06 -13.10 23.18
N TYR A 188 22.91 -13.19 23.85
CA TYR A 188 21.77 -14.01 23.44
C TYR A 188 20.54 -13.15 23.19
N VAL A 189 19.89 -13.40 22.07
CA VAL A 189 18.59 -12.82 21.75
C VAL A 189 17.67 -13.92 21.25
N GLU A 190 16.44 -13.93 21.76
CA GLU A 190 15.34 -14.71 21.23
C GLU A 190 14.18 -13.80 20.89
N VAL A 191 13.51 -14.09 19.78
CA VAL A 191 12.27 -13.46 19.36
C VAL A 191 11.26 -14.56 19.19
N SER A 192 10.26 -14.60 20.06
CA SER A 192 9.13 -15.51 19.96
C SER A 192 7.86 -14.75 19.57
N PHE A 193 7.03 -15.34 18.73
CA PHE A 193 5.74 -14.81 18.30
C PHE A 193 4.62 -15.70 18.81
N GLU A 194 3.44 -15.09 18.99
CA GLU A 194 2.21 -15.83 19.21
C GLU A 194 1.89 -16.64 17.94
N ARG A 195 1.72 -17.95 18.10
CA ARG A 195 1.60 -18.88 16.96
C ARG A 195 0.39 -18.60 16.09
N GLU A 196 -0.72 -18.22 16.70
CA GLU A 196 -1.98 -17.89 16.02
C GLU A 196 -2.48 -16.55 16.54
N ALA A 197 -2.50 -15.54 15.67
CA ALA A 197 -2.85 -14.18 16.06
C ALA A 197 -3.50 -13.42 14.89
N ARG A 198 -4.18 -12.31 15.21
CA ARG A 198 -4.72 -11.36 14.21
C ARG A 198 -3.69 -10.30 13.80
N HIS A 199 -2.66 -10.12 14.62
CA HIS A 199 -1.56 -9.19 14.40
C HIS A 199 -0.26 -9.84 14.87
N LEU A 200 0.89 -9.31 14.47
CA LEU A 200 2.17 -9.91 14.81
C LEU A 200 2.58 -9.48 16.23
N SER A 201 2.27 -10.31 17.22
CA SER A 201 2.57 -10.12 18.64
C SER A 201 3.59 -11.15 19.12
N GLY A 202 4.40 -10.79 20.10
CA GLY A 202 5.46 -11.67 20.59
C GLY A 202 6.29 -11.08 21.71
N THR A 203 7.37 -11.78 22.07
CA THR A 203 8.34 -11.31 23.06
C THR A 203 9.74 -11.33 22.47
N VAL A 204 10.49 -10.27 22.72
CA VAL A 204 11.94 -10.26 22.51
C VAL A 204 12.59 -10.48 23.87
N THR A 205 13.36 -11.55 24.01
CA THR A 205 14.19 -11.82 25.19
C THR A 205 15.63 -11.47 24.84
N ALA A 206 16.26 -10.57 25.60
CA ALA A 206 17.59 -10.08 25.29
C ALA A 206 18.50 -10.16 26.53
N LEU A 207 19.59 -10.92 26.41
CA LEU A 207 20.68 -11.01 27.39
C LEU A 207 21.94 -10.49 26.70
N LEU A 208 22.21 -9.19 26.87
CA LEU A 208 23.27 -8.49 26.15
C LEU A 208 24.41 -8.07 27.09
N THR A 209 25.55 -8.72 26.93
CA THR A 209 26.80 -8.46 27.66
C THR A 209 27.68 -7.47 26.90
N LYS A 210 27.88 -7.69 25.59
CA LYS A 210 28.77 -6.89 24.73
C LYS A 210 27.99 -5.95 23.82
N ALA A 211 26.89 -6.41 23.23
CA ALA A 211 26.06 -5.59 22.35
C ALA A 211 25.41 -4.42 23.12
N ARG A 212 25.42 -3.24 22.49
CA ARG A 212 24.80 -2.02 23.03
C ARG A 212 23.28 -2.05 22.97
N LYS A 213 22.72 -2.79 22.00
CA LYS A 213 21.28 -3.01 21.80
C LYS A 213 21.05 -4.07 20.73
N VAL A 214 19.86 -4.63 20.73
CA VAL A 214 19.30 -5.41 19.63
C VAL A 214 18.28 -4.56 18.87
N THR A 215 18.16 -4.77 17.57
CA THR A 215 17.04 -4.29 16.74
C THR A 215 16.43 -5.47 16.02
N VAL A 216 15.10 -5.59 16.09
CA VAL A 216 14.34 -6.60 15.37
C VAL A 216 13.54 -5.90 14.29
N GLU A 217 13.70 -6.34 13.04
CA GLU A 217 13.02 -5.77 11.88
C GLU A 217 12.26 -6.87 11.11
N LEU A 218 11.03 -6.55 10.71
CA LEU A 218 10.32 -7.31 9.69
C LEU A 218 10.68 -6.74 8.33
N VAL A 219 11.08 -7.60 7.40
CA VAL A 219 11.61 -7.21 6.10
C VAL A 219 10.88 -7.95 4.99
N TYR A 220 10.54 -7.22 3.92
CA TYR A 220 10.11 -7.79 2.65
C TYR A 220 11.04 -7.31 1.54
N GLU A 221 11.46 -8.22 0.67
CA GLU A 221 12.39 -7.93 -0.43
C GLU A 221 11.72 -8.27 -1.77
N SER A 222 11.44 -7.25 -2.58
CA SER A 222 10.98 -7.41 -3.96
C SER A 222 11.53 -6.26 -4.79
N GLY A 223 12.71 -6.47 -5.38
CA GLY A 223 13.51 -5.44 -6.04
C GLY A 223 14.16 -4.45 -5.05
N LYS A 224 13.37 -3.86 -4.14
CA LYS A 224 13.81 -2.99 -3.04
C LYS A 224 13.48 -3.62 -1.69
N GLN A 225 14.29 -3.31 -0.68
CA GLN A 225 14.04 -3.74 0.69
C GLN A 225 13.03 -2.79 1.37
N HIS A 226 11.91 -3.34 1.82
CA HIS A 226 10.94 -2.70 2.69
C HIS A 226 11.11 -3.24 4.10
N ARG A 227 11.20 -2.38 5.11
CA ARG A 227 11.38 -2.80 6.50
C ARG A 227 10.49 -2.04 7.47
N VAL A 228 10.05 -2.75 8.50
CA VAL A 228 9.39 -2.22 9.68
C VAL A 228 10.21 -2.63 10.89
N LYS A 229 10.52 -1.67 11.76
CA LYS A 229 11.20 -1.96 13.02
C LYS A 229 10.16 -2.41 14.05
N LEU A 230 10.27 -3.65 14.49
CA LEU A 230 9.40 -4.23 15.53
C LEU A 230 9.91 -3.86 16.94
N PHE A 231 11.22 -3.85 17.12
CA PHE A 231 11.84 -3.58 18.42
C PHE A 231 13.23 -2.95 18.28
N SER A 232 13.62 -2.15 19.28
CA SER A 232 14.99 -1.70 19.47
C SER A 232 15.24 -1.37 20.93
N GLY A 233 16.09 -2.14 21.61
CA GLY A 233 16.37 -1.96 23.03
C GLY A 233 17.45 -2.91 23.54
N ARG A 234 17.70 -2.86 24.85
CA ARG A 234 18.57 -3.82 25.55
C ARG A 234 17.79 -4.84 26.38
N GLU A 235 16.62 -4.45 26.83
CA GLU A 235 15.78 -5.21 27.75
C GLU A 235 14.82 -6.12 27.00
N SER A 236 14.39 -7.19 27.67
CA SER A 236 13.32 -8.03 27.17
C SER A 236 11.99 -7.28 27.16
N ARG A 237 11.21 -7.38 26.07
CA ARG A 237 9.96 -6.64 25.92
C ARG A 237 8.98 -7.37 25.01
N ARG A 238 7.68 -7.25 25.32
CA ARG A 238 6.61 -7.60 24.38
C ARG A 238 6.62 -6.67 23.16
N ILE A 239 6.43 -7.24 22.00
CA ILE A 239 6.34 -6.54 20.71
C ILE A 239 4.96 -6.78 20.11
N GLU A 240 4.47 -5.77 19.40
CA GLU A 240 3.20 -5.84 18.68
C GLU A 240 3.30 -5.02 17.39
N TYR A 241 2.83 -5.61 16.30
CA TYR A 241 2.74 -4.95 15.01
C TYR A 241 1.40 -5.27 14.34
N MET A 242 0.57 -4.24 14.25
CA MET A 242 -0.84 -4.36 13.87
C MET A 242 -1.10 -4.43 12.36
N GLY A 243 -0.13 -4.07 11.50
CA GLY A 243 -0.30 -4.12 10.04
C GLY A 243 -1.59 -3.43 9.55
N LEU A 244 -2.49 -4.21 8.94
CA LEU A 244 -3.88 -3.81 8.64
C LEU A 244 -4.82 -4.46 9.66
N THR A 245 -5.56 -3.65 10.42
CA THR A 245 -6.47 -4.13 11.48
C THR A 245 -7.90 -4.30 11.02
N GLU A 246 -8.31 -3.56 9.98
CA GLU A 246 -9.65 -3.53 9.42
C GLU A 246 -9.62 -3.95 7.94
N PRO A 247 -10.72 -4.52 7.39
CA PRO A 247 -10.80 -4.80 5.97
C PRO A 247 -10.62 -3.52 5.14
N LEU A 248 -9.78 -3.59 4.11
CA LEU A 248 -9.56 -2.50 3.16
C LEU A 248 -10.20 -2.88 1.82
N VAL A 249 -11.10 -2.03 1.33
CA VAL A 249 -11.71 -2.16 -0.01
C VAL A 249 -11.23 -1.01 -0.87
N ILE A 250 -10.74 -1.32 -2.07
CA ILE A 250 -10.17 -0.38 -3.01
C ILE A 250 -10.98 -0.44 -4.30
N ILE A 251 -11.50 0.70 -4.71
CA ILE A 251 -12.43 0.79 -5.84
C ILE A 251 -11.93 1.83 -6.81
N GLY A 252 -11.76 1.46 -8.07
CA GLY A 252 -11.26 2.39 -9.07
C GLY A 252 -10.84 1.72 -10.37
N PRO A 253 -10.27 2.47 -11.31
CA PRO A 253 -9.71 1.90 -12.52
C PRO A 253 -8.56 0.94 -12.20
N VAL A 254 -8.49 -0.21 -12.87
CA VAL A 254 -7.44 -1.24 -12.65
C VAL A 254 -6.05 -0.62 -12.59
N LYS A 255 -5.69 0.20 -13.59
CA LYS A 255 -4.36 0.82 -13.72
C LYS A 255 -4.03 1.88 -12.66
N ALA A 256 -5.02 2.31 -11.89
CA ALA A 256 -4.86 3.34 -10.87
C ALA A 256 -4.52 2.76 -9.49
N VAL A 257 -4.84 1.49 -9.24
CA VAL A 257 -4.58 0.81 -7.96
C VAL A 257 -3.08 0.50 -7.84
N THR A 258 -2.36 1.38 -7.13
CA THR A 258 -0.90 1.33 -6.99
C THR A 258 -0.46 1.57 -5.55
N PRO A 259 0.71 1.07 -5.12
CA PRO A 259 1.23 1.32 -3.77
C PRO A 259 1.33 2.81 -3.43
N LEU A 260 1.74 3.67 -4.38
CA LEU A 260 1.85 5.11 -4.16
C LEU A 260 0.49 5.76 -3.91
N VAL A 261 -0.51 5.45 -4.73
CA VAL A 261 -1.85 6.01 -4.56
C VAL A 261 -2.48 5.53 -3.25
N LEU A 262 -2.29 4.25 -2.88
CA LEU A 262 -2.75 3.74 -1.58
C LEU A 262 -2.04 4.45 -0.42
N LYS A 263 -0.72 4.68 -0.50
CA LYS A 263 0.03 5.44 0.51
C LYS A 263 -0.59 6.81 0.75
N GLU A 264 -0.88 7.54 -0.32
CA GLU A 264 -1.46 8.88 -0.26
C GLU A 264 -2.88 8.85 0.33
N LYS A 265 -3.73 7.93 -0.13
CA LYS A 265 -5.13 7.81 0.33
C LYS A 265 -5.24 7.34 1.78
N LEU A 266 -4.36 6.44 2.19
CA LEU A 266 -4.29 5.94 3.55
C LEU A 266 -3.50 6.86 4.49
N LYS A 267 -2.86 7.91 3.95
CA LYS A 267 -1.98 8.86 4.67
C LYS A 267 -0.84 8.15 5.41
N LEU A 268 -0.29 7.10 4.81
CA LEU A 268 0.79 6.32 5.40
C LEU A 268 2.08 7.14 5.45
N LYS A 269 2.59 7.37 6.66
CA LYS A 269 3.89 8.02 6.91
C LYS A 269 5.03 7.01 6.92
N ASN A 270 4.75 5.79 7.37
CA ASN A 270 5.72 4.72 7.55
C ASN A 270 5.46 3.57 6.57
N THR A 271 6.44 2.66 6.47
CA THR A 271 6.27 1.40 5.73
C THR A 271 5.13 0.59 6.32
N LEU A 272 4.24 0.09 5.45
CA LEU A 272 3.22 -0.91 5.76
C LEU A 272 3.64 -2.24 5.16
N LEU A 273 3.70 -3.27 6.01
CA LEU A 273 3.81 -4.68 5.63
C LEU A 273 2.57 -5.40 6.19
N ALA A 274 1.69 -5.91 5.37
CA ALA A 274 0.48 -6.61 5.81
C ALA A 274 0.14 -7.75 4.86
N GLY A 275 -0.59 -8.75 5.38
CA GLY A 275 -1.00 -9.92 4.63
C GLY A 275 -0.15 -11.15 4.89
N TYR A 276 -0.25 -12.10 3.98
CA TYR A 276 0.28 -13.46 4.12
C TYR A 276 1.42 -13.71 3.12
N GLY A 277 2.30 -14.64 3.44
CA GLY A 277 3.43 -15.01 2.62
C GLY A 277 4.74 -15.11 3.41
N GLU A 278 5.85 -15.05 2.69
CA GLU A 278 7.19 -15.13 3.27
C GLU A 278 7.76 -13.73 3.50
N PHE A 279 8.24 -13.50 4.72
CA PHE A 279 8.95 -12.31 5.16
C PHE A 279 10.32 -12.73 5.72
N LYS A 280 11.22 -11.78 5.88
CA LYS A 280 12.48 -11.96 6.60
C LYS A 280 12.40 -11.28 7.95
N LEU A 281 12.61 -12.03 9.02
CA LEU A 281 12.87 -11.46 10.35
C LEU A 281 14.37 -11.20 10.47
N ARG A 282 14.75 -9.95 10.68
CA ARG A 282 16.15 -9.54 10.81
C ARG A 282 16.43 -9.13 12.25
N ILE A 283 17.37 -9.84 12.88
CA ILE A 283 17.88 -9.54 14.22
C ILE A 283 19.27 -8.91 14.05
N VAL A 284 19.42 -7.68 14.54
CA VAL A 284 20.65 -6.89 14.43
C VAL A 284 21.19 -6.58 15.81
N LEU A 285 22.35 -7.15 16.13
CA LEU A 285 23.13 -6.80 17.33
C LEU A 285 24.05 -5.62 17.00
N HIS A 286 23.92 -4.53 17.75
CA HIS A 286 24.77 -3.35 17.62
C HIS A 286 25.95 -3.47 18.57
N MET A 287 27.11 -3.91 18.07
CA MET A 287 28.31 -4.11 18.87
C MET A 287 29.04 -2.77 19.14
N PRO A 288 29.97 -2.75 20.10
CA PRO A 288 30.88 -1.63 20.28
C PRO A 288 31.69 -1.34 19.00
N ARG A 289 32.19 -0.10 18.89
CA ARG A 289 32.97 0.39 17.72
C ARG A 289 32.20 0.33 16.38
N GLY A 290 30.87 0.38 16.42
CA GLY A 290 30.02 0.49 15.22
C GLY A 290 29.84 -0.81 14.43
N ARG A 291 30.41 -1.93 14.89
CA ARG A 291 30.24 -3.23 14.23
C ARG A 291 28.79 -3.71 14.40
N ARG A 292 28.20 -4.30 13.36
CA ARG A 292 26.84 -4.83 13.39
C ARG A 292 26.84 -6.29 12.98
N ILE A 293 26.16 -7.12 13.78
CA ILE A 293 25.96 -8.53 13.48
C ILE A 293 24.50 -8.69 13.09
N THR A 294 24.25 -9.11 11.85
CA THR A 294 22.91 -9.24 11.29
C THR A 294 22.64 -10.70 10.99
N LYS A 295 21.56 -11.24 11.54
CA LYS A 295 21.02 -12.55 11.17
C LYS A 295 19.61 -12.34 10.61
N ALA A 296 19.31 -13.03 9.51
CA ALA A 296 18.02 -12.97 8.86
C ALA A 296 17.43 -14.38 8.80
N PHE A 297 16.17 -14.50 9.19
CA PHE A 297 15.42 -15.75 9.22
C PHE A 297 14.17 -15.61 8.36
N THR A 298 13.71 -16.71 7.76
CA THR A 298 12.43 -16.72 7.05
C THR A 298 11.28 -16.85 8.04
N LEU A 299 10.35 -15.92 7.97
CA LEU A 299 9.10 -15.89 8.74
C LEU A 299 7.94 -16.07 7.76
N ARG A 300 7.11 -17.10 7.94
CA ARG A 300 5.95 -17.37 7.10
C ARG A 300 4.68 -17.01 7.86
N LEU A 301 3.84 -16.21 7.23
CA LEU A 301 2.50 -15.88 7.70
C LEU A 301 1.49 -16.60 6.81
N LYS A 302 0.79 -17.60 7.34
CA LYS A 302 -0.21 -18.39 6.60
C LYS A 302 -1.62 -18.05 7.08
N PRO A 303 -2.61 -17.91 6.20
CA PRO A 303 -4.00 -17.74 6.64
C PRO A 303 -4.46 -18.98 7.39
N LEU A 304 -5.13 -18.80 8.53
CA LEU A 304 -5.88 -19.89 9.17
C LEU A 304 -7.20 -20.03 8.40
N GLN A 305 -7.32 -21.05 7.55
CA GLN A 305 -8.61 -21.39 6.94
C GLN A 305 -9.50 -21.97 8.05
N ARG A 306 -10.64 -21.31 8.30
CA ARG A 306 -11.75 -21.90 9.06
C ARG A 306 -12.67 -22.65 8.10
#